data_AF-A0A125W6H7-F1
#
_entry.id   AF-A0A125W6H7-F1
#
_cell.length_a   1.000
_cell.length_b   1.000
_cell.length_c   1.000
_cell.angle_alpha   90.00
_cell.angle_beta   90.00
_cell.angle_gamma   90.00
#
_symmetry.space_group_name_H-M   'P 1'
#
loop_
_entity.id
_entity.type
_entity.pdbx_description
1 polymer ?
#
loop_
_entity_poly.entity_id
_entity_poly.type
_entity_poly.pdbx_seq_one_letter_code
_entity_poly.pdbx_strand_id
1 'polypeptide(L)'
;MKIAIKKRPLSQYYLWKLSNDYEQKAETDPTVPPIKQMIGQLKAERHNLEKVSGEIVSVHISSLAFLEDFLQNVPEHSYRKLLQELQEIFIYRKEK
;
A
#
# COMPACT_ATOMS: atom_id res chain seq x y z
N MET A 1 -10.24 -28.24 -6.22
CA MET A 1 -10.22 -26.99 -5.44
C MET A 1 -8.77 -26.52 -5.34
N LYS A 2 -8.34 -25.57 -6.18
CA LYS A 2 -6.95 -25.05 -6.16
C LYS A 2 -6.98 -23.61 -5.64
N ILE A 3 -6.98 -23.44 -4.33
CA ILE A 3 -6.70 -22.14 -3.72
C ILE A 3 -5.23 -22.15 -3.34
N ALA A 4 -4.39 -21.66 -4.26
CA ALA A 4 -3.01 -21.35 -3.97
C ALA A 4 -2.82 -19.84 -4.14
N ILE A 5 -3.37 -19.05 -3.20
CA ILE A 5 -2.91 -17.67 -3.05
C ILE A 5 -1.58 -17.75 -2.28
N LYS A 6 -0.51 -18.15 -2.97
CA LYS A 6 0.85 -18.09 -2.42
C LYS A 6 1.40 -16.67 -2.59
N LYS A 7 1.80 -16.08 -1.46
CA LYS A 7 2.65 -14.90 -1.22
C LYS A 7 2.69 -13.85 -2.35
N ARG A 8 2.17 -12.65 -2.10
CA ARG A 8 2.46 -11.47 -2.94
C ARG A 8 3.33 -10.47 -2.18
N PRO A 9 4.67 -10.53 -2.32
CA PRO A 9 5.59 -9.50 -1.84
C PRO A 9 5.22 -8.08 -2.33
N LEU A 10 4.49 -7.98 -3.44
CA LEU A 10 4.16 -6.71 -4.08
C LEU A 10 3.05 -5.91 -3.37
N SER A 11 2.01 -6.53 -2.81
CA SER A 11 1.03 -5.78 -2.01
C SER A 11 1.64 -5.27 -0.71
N GLN A 12 2.54 -6.06 -0.11
CA GLN A 12 3.36 -5.62 1.02
C GLN A 12 4.34 -4.52 0.63
N TYR A 13 4.96 -4.59 -0.55
CA TYR A 13 5.80 -3.52 -1.09
C TYR A 13 5.02 -2.22 -1.31
N TYR A 14 3.82 -2.27 -1.89
CA TYR A 14 3.00 -1.08 -2.06
C TYR A 14 2.54 -0.51 -0.71
N LEU A 15 2.13 -1.36 0.25
CA LEU A 15 1.85 -0.91 1.63
C LEU A 15 3.09 -0.28 2.29
N TRP A 16 4.28 -0.86 2.09
CA TRP A 16 5.54 -0.29 2.57
C TRP A 16 5.86 1.04 1.90
N LYS A 17 5.77 1.14 0.56
CA LYS A 17 5.99 2.37 -0.21
C LYS A 17 5.10 3.49 0.33
N LEU A 18 3.83 3.18 0.59
CA LEU A 18 2.88 4.11 1.19
C LEU A 18 3.25 4.52 2.61
N SER A 19 3.76 3.59 3.42
CA SER A 19 4.24 3.86 4.78
C SER A 19 5.53 4.69 4.78
N ASN A 20 6.42 4.47 3.81
CA ASN A 20 7.69 5.19 3.68
C ASN A 20 7.51 6.61 3.14
N ASP A 21 6.61 6.81 2.17
CA ASP A 21 6.18 8.14 1.73
C ASP A 21 5.53 8.92 2.88
N TYR A 22 4.88 8.20 3.80
CA TYR A 22 4.35 8.77 5.02
C TYR A 22 5.45 9.12 6.03
N GLU A 23 6.47 8.27 6.27
CA GLU A 23 7.62 8.62 7.14
C GLU A 23 8.29 9.92 6.70
N GLN A 24 8.60 10.03 5.41
CA GLN A 24 9.25 11.24 4.86
C GLN A 24 8.36 12.48 4.99
N LYS A 25 7.04 12.31 4.88
CA LYS A 25 6.08 13.39 5.10
C LYS A 25 5.84 13.67 6.57
N ALA A 26 5.88 12.69 7.46
CA ALA A 26 5.64 12.84 8.90
C ALA A 26 6.73 13.68 9.58
N GLU A 27 7.96 13.71 9.04
CA GLU A 27 9.00 14.66 9.43
C GLU A 27 8.59 16.13 9.18
N THR A 28 7.63 16.37 8.27
CA THR A 28 7.17 17.71 7.87
C THR A 28 5.69 18.01 8.18
N ASP A 29 4.82 17.00 8.21
CA ASP A 29 3.40 17.02 8.59
C ASP A 29 2.96 15.60 9.06
N PRO A 30 2.73 15.39 10.37
CA PRO A 30 2.51 14.07 10.98
C PRO A 30 1.07 13.54 10.81
N THR A 31 0.35 13.96 9.78
CA THR A 31 -1.05 13.60 9.60
C THR A 31 -1.23 12.39 8.67
N VAL A 32 -1.62 11.23 9.22
CA VAL A 32 -1.92 10.03 8.44
C VAL A 32 -2.96 10.37 7.37
N PRO A 33 -2.65 10.18 6.07
CA PRO A 33 -3.54 10.56 4.99
C PRO A 33 -4.84 9.74 5.08
N PRO A 34 -6.02 10.36 4.90
CA PRO A 34 -7.29 9.66 4.93
C PRO A 34 -7.33 8.47 3.96
N ILE A 35 -8.05 7.40 4.31
CA ILE A 35 -8.13 6.18 3.48
C ILE A 35 -8.59 6.48 2.05
N LYS A 36 -9.47 7.48 1.90
CA LYS A 36 -9.97 7.95 0.60
C LYS A 36 -8.86 8.52 -0.28
N GLN A 37 -7.95 9.30 0.30
CA GLN A 37 -6.80 9.85 -0.42
C GLN A 37 -5.85 8.73 -0.84
N MET A 38 -5.65 7.75 0.04
CA MET A 38 -4.82 6.57 -0.22
C MET A 38 -5.35 5.72 -1.38
N ILE A 39 -6.64 5.41 -1.37
CA ILE A 39 -7.31 4.72 -2.48
C ILE A 39 -7.17 5.50 -3.78
N GLY A 40 -7.25 6.84 -3.73
CA GLY A 40 -7.03 7.71 -4.90
C GLY A 40 -5.62 7.57 -5.49
N GLN A 41 -4.59 7.51 -4.64
CA GLN A 41 -3.20 7.32 -5.08
C GLN A 41 -2.99 5.93 -5.69
N LEU A 42 -3.53 4.88 -5.09
CA LEU A 42 -3.46 3.51 -5.62
C LEU A 42 -4.12 3.40 -7.00
N LYS A 43 -5.29 4.03 -7.18
CA LYS A 43 -5.99 4.11 -8.47
C LYS A 43 -5.16 4.80 -9.54
N ALA A 44 -4.50 5.91 -9.20
CA ALA A 44 -3.65 6.64 -10.13
C ALA A 44 -2.42 5.82 -10.54
N GLU A 45 -1.75 5.16 -9.58
CA GLU A 45 -0.61 4.27 -9.85
C GLU A 45 -1.03 3.11 -10.76
N ARG A 46 -2.17 2.47 -10.47
CA ARG A 46 -2.71 1.37 -11.29
C ARG A 46 -3.00 1.85 -12.71
N HIS A 47 -3.68 2.98 -12.86
CA HIS A 47 -4.01 3.54 -14.17
C HIS A 47 -2.76 3.90 -14.99
N ASN A 48 -1.67 4.33 -14.32
CA ASN A 48 -0.40 4.57 -14.99
C ASN A 48 0.26 3.27 -15.46
N LEU A 49 0.19 2.20 -14.67
CA LEU A 49 0.71 0.88 -15.03
C LEU A 49 -0.11 0.22 -16.14
N GLU A 50 -1.42 0.43 -16.19
CA GLU A 50 -2.29 -0.05 -17.28
C GLU A 50 -1.87 0.48 -18.66
N LYS A 51 -1.15 1.61 -18.73
CA LYS A 51 -0.62 2.19 -19.97
C LYS A 51 0.65 1.50 -20.46
N VAL A 52 1.27 0.63 -19.64
CA VAL A 52 2.53 -0.02 -19.93
C VAL A 52 2.28 -1.49 -20.31
N SER A 53 2.78 -1.91 -21.47
CA SER A 53 2.67 -3.29 -21.95
C SER A 53 3.75 -4.18 -21.32
N GLY A 54 3.36 -5.19 -20.53
CA GLY A 54 4.28 -6.24 -20.06
C GLY A 54 3.63 -7.21 -19.07
N GLU A 55 4.01 -8.49 -19.13
CA GLU A 55 3.47 -9.55 -18.25
C GLU A 55 3.77 -9.29 -16.78
N ILE A 56 4.96 -8.74 -16.47
CA ILE A 56 5.35 -8.30 -15.11
C ILE A 56 4.37 -7.24 -14.58
N VAL A 57 3.95 -6.30 -15.44
CA VAL A 57 3.05 -5.19 -15.08
C VAL A 57 1.68 -5.71 -14.63
N SER A 58 1.21 -6.83 -15.17
CA SER A 58 -0.07 -7.44 -14.79
C SER A 58 -0.15 -7.83 -13.30
N VAL A 59 0.96 -8.28 -12.72
CA VAL A 59 1.05 -8.67 -11.31
C VAL A 59 1.01 -7.44 -10.40
N HIS A 60 1.61 -6.33 -10.84
CA HIS A 60 1.55 -5.04 -10.14
C HIS A 60 0.13 -4.47 -10.16
N ILE A 61 -0.51 -4.42 -11.34
CA ILE A 61 -1.92 -3.97 -11.49
C ILE A 61 -2.83 -4.79 -10.58
N SER A 62 -2.69 -6.13 -10.59
CA SER A 62 -3.49 -7.03 -9.75
C SER A 62 -3.26 -6.82 -8.25
N SER A 63 -2.05 -6.41 -7.85
CA SER A 63 -1.72 -6.15 -6.44
C SER A 63 -2.27 -4.79 -5.97
N LEU A 64 -2.25 -3.78 -6.84
CA LEU A 64 -2.86 -2.47 -6.58
C LEU A 64 -4.39 -2.58 -6.50
N ALA A 65 -5.01 -3.29 -7.44
CA ALA A 65 -6.46 -3.53 -7.42
C ALA A 65 -6.91 -4.26 -6.14
N PHE A 66 -6.12 -5.22 -5.66
CA PHE A 66 -6.37 -5.87 -4.38
C PHE A 66 -6.31 -4.89 -3.20
N LEU A 67 -5.30 -4.01 -3.16
CA LEU A 67 -5.19 -3.00 -2.08
C LEU A 67 -6.32 -1.97 -2.13
N GLU A 68 -6.74 -1.55 -3.32
CA GLU A 68 -7.91 -0.67 -3.49
C GLU A 68 -9.17 -1.29 -2.89
N ASP A 69 -9.44 -2.55 -3.21
CA ASP A 69 -10.61 -3.29 -2.71
C ASP A 69 -10.51 -3.54 -1.20
N PHE A 70 -9.34 -3.96 -0.72
CA PHE A 70 -9.09 -4.15 0.70
C PHE A 70 -9.35 -2.87 1.49
N LEU A 71 -8.77 -1.73 1.09
CA LEU A 71 -8.92 -0.47 1.80
C LEU A 71 -10.35 0.09 1.73
N GLN A 72 -11.12 -0.19 0.68
CA GLN A 72 -12.54 0.21 0.64
C GLN A 72 -13.39 -0.46 1.72
N ASN A 73 -12.98 -1.66 2.16
CA ASN A 73 -13.70 -2.47 3.14
C ASN A 73 -13.16 -2.32 4.57
N VAL A 74 -12.09 -1.55 4.78
CA VAL A 74 -11.45 -1.37 6.08
C VAL A 74 -11.93 -0.07 6.74
N PRO A 75 -12.33 -0.10 8.03
CA PRO A 75 -12.61 1.11 8.77
C PRO A 75 -11.39 2.02 8.90
N GLU A 76 -11.59 3.34 8.78
CA GLU A 76 -10.52 4.36 8.84
C GLU A 76 -9.58 4.19 10.05
N HIS A 77 -10.12 3.91 11.24
CA HIS A 77 -9.32 3.72 12.45
C HIS A 77 -8.42 2.48 12.39
N SER A 78 -8.88 1.41 11.74
CA SER A 78 -8.11 0.17 11.56
C SER A 78 -7.00 0.37 10.53
N TYR A 79 -7.26 1.12 9.47
CA TYR A 79 -6.24 1.55 8.51
C TYR A 79 -5.16 2.43 9.16
N ARG A 80 -5.55 3.40 9.99
CA ARG A 80 -4.60 4.24 10.73
C ARG A 80 -3.71 3.41 11.66
N LYS A 81 -4.31 2.46 12.39
CA LYS A 81 -3.58 1.53 13.24
C LYS A 81 -2.61 0.66 12.45
N LEU A 82 -3.05 0.10 11.31
CA LEU A 82 -2.18 -0.68 10.42
C LEU A 82 -0.96 0.12 9.94
N LEU A 83 -1.15 1.38 9.56
CA LEU A 83 -0.04 2.24 9.13
C LEU A 83 0.93 2.55 10.28
N GLN A 84 0.42 2.81 11.49
CA GLN A 84 1.25 3.02 12.67
C GLN A 84 2.06 1.77 13.01
N GLU A 85 1.44 0.59 13.03
CA GLU A 85 2.12 -0.69 13.28
C GLU A 85 3.20 -0.97 12.22
N LEU A 86 2.92 -0.68 10.94
CA LEU A 86 3.91 -0.79 9.88
C LEU A 86 5.07 0.17 10.10
N GLN A 87 4.79 1.43 10.42
CA GLN A 87 5.82 2.44 10.71
C GLN A 87 6.72 2.00 11.87
N GLU A 88 6.16 1.50 12.98
CA GLU A 88 6.93 0.97 14.10
C GLU A 88 7.84 -0.20 13.69
N ILE A 89 7.34 -1.12 12.86
CA ILE A 89 8.14 -2.24 12.32
C ILE A 89 9.30 -1.75 11.45
N PHE A 90 9.11 -0.68 10.67
CA PHE A 90 10.12 -0.17 9.74
C PHE A 90 11.14 0.76 10.42
N ILE A 91 10.71 1.64 11.33
CA ILE A 91 11.63 2.42 12.19
C ILE A 91 12.56 1.49 12.96
N TYR A 92 12.01 0.43 13.58
CA TYR A 92 12.79 -0.57 14.29
C TYR A 92 13.87 -1.24 13.43
N ARG A 93 13.66 -1.35 12.11
CA ARG A 93 14.64 -1.90 11.17
C ARG A 93 15.69 -0.90 10.69
N LYS A 94 15.46 0.41 10.79
CA LYS A 94 16.45 1.46 10.46
C LYS A 94 17.46 1.67 11.60
N GLU A 95 17.05 1.44 12.84
CA GLU A 95 17.89 1.62 14.03
C GLU A 95 18.78 0.40 14.37
N LYS A 96 18.72 -0.65 13.55
CA LYS A 96 19.47 -1.91 13.73
C LYS A 96 20.39 -2.17 12.55
#